data_AF-A0A7V8YUG5-F1
#
_entry.id   AF-A0A7V8YUG5-F1
#
_cell.length_a   1.000
_cell.length_b   1.000
_cell.length_c   1.000
_cell.angle_alpha   90.00
_cell.angle_beta   90.00
_cell.angle_gamma   90.00
#
_symmetry.space_group_name_H-M   'P 1'
#
loop_
_entity.id
_entity.type
_entity.pdbx_description
1 polymer ?
#
loop_
_entity_poly.entity_id
_entity_poly.type
_entity_poly.pdbx_seq_one_letter_code
_entity_poly.pdbx_strand_id
1 'polypeptide(L)'
;MVISELAARVLSRRNAKRRVPAPRAAQTPAGFRFAVKLPQRALRSIATFEERVLRLGERLGPVRVVVESPRDDGLLALLLGSTDLRLAFDFRHESWDGVDVTPAVRVDDWDAEAPFRYLRFREPPYSDDDLAELAARVRVLLEGGLEVFAYFRHEDEPSAPVYAERLRELALGDSGLLPLHSGR
;
A
#
# COMPACT_ATOMS: atom_id res chain seq x y z
N MET A 1 -5.66 -9.28 3.52
CA MET A 1 -5.60 -8.05 2.70
C MET A 1 -5.79 -6.84 3.60
N VAL A 2 -4.84 -5.90 3.56
CA VAL A 2 -4.96 -4.62 4.27
C VAL A 2 -5.40 -3.59 3.26
N ILE A 3 -6.71 -3.41 3.14
CA ILE A 3 -7.26 -2.25 2.43
C ILE A 3 -7.37 -1.15 3.47
N SER A 4 -6.42 -0.22 3.48
CA SER A 4 -6.52 0.91 4.40
C SER A 4 -7.31 2.03 3.75
N GLU A 5 -8.42 2.43 4.37
CA GLU A 5 -8.67 3.84 4.61
C GLU A 5 -7.61 4.35 5.60
N LEU A 6 -6.49 4.85 5.11
CA LEU A 6 -5.85 6.04 5.65
C LEU A 6 -4.64 6.37 4.78
N ALA A 7 -4.83 7.33 3.89
CA ALA A 7 -3.71 8.09 3.37
C ALA A 7 -2.84 8.52 4.56
N ALA A 8 -1.58 8.11 4.52
CA ALA A 8 -0.54 8.56 5.42
C ALA A 8 -0.67 10.08 5.66
N ARG A 9 -1.19 10.47 6.83
CA ARG A 9 -1.06 11.85 7.28
C ARG A 9 0.38 12.03 7.73
N VAL A 10 1.19 12.45 6.78
CA VAL A 10 2.41 13.19 7.06
C VAL A 10 2.04 14.29 8.04
N LEU A 11 2.76 14.34 9.17
CA LEU A 11 2.84 15.49 10.07
C LEU A 11 3.34 16.70 9.26
N SER A 12 2.43 17.36 8.56
CA SER A 12 2.63 18.64 7.88
C SER A 12 1.52 19.57 8.32
N ARG A 13 1.90 20.58 9.10
CA ARG A 13 1.06 21.73 9.41
C ARG A 13 1.00 22.59 8.15
N ARG A 14 -0.02 22.44 7.31
CA ARG A 14 -0.60 23.52 6.47
C ARG A 14 -1.81 22.96 5.70
N ASN A 15 -2.88 23.74 5.71
CA ASN A 15 -4.22 23.54 5.12
C ASN A 15 -5.24 22.74 5.94
N ALA A 16 -5.91 23.49 6.81
CA ALA A 16 -7.17 23.15 7.43
C ALA A 16 -8.33 23.53 6.49
N LYS A 17 -9.06 22.53 5.97
CA LYS A 17 -10.51 22.61 5.71
C LYS A 17 -11.00 21.17 5.59
N ARG A 18 -11.86 20.79 6.56
CA ARG A 18 -12.41 19.44 6.84
C ARG A 18 -11.39 18.35 7.21
N ARG A 19 -11.01 18.30 8.50
CA ARG A 19 -10.27 17.18 9.09
C ARG A 19 -11.28 16.13 9.58
N VAL A 20 -11.40 15.00 8.88
CA VAL A 20 -11.79 13.75 9.55
C VAL A 20 -10.61 13.35 10.46
N PRO A 21 -10.80 13.10 11.77
CA PRO A 21 -9.74 12.61 12.64
C PRO A 21 -9.29 11.22 12.18
N ALA A 22 -7.97 11.01 12.09
CA ALA A 22 -7.43 9.67 11.92
C ALA A 22 -7.76 8.83 13.18
N PRO A 23 -8.28 7.60 13.07
CA PRO A 23 -8.46 6.73 14.23
C PRO A 23 -7.10 6.47 14.89
N ARG A 24 -7.06 6.49 16.23
CA ARG A 24 -5.86 6.09 16.99
C ARG A 24 -5.62 4.59 16.78
N ALA A 25 -4.38 4.10 16.86
CA ALA A 25 -4.06 2.68 16.68
C ALA A 25 -4.93 1.74 17.53
N ALA A 26 -5.30 2.16 18.75
CA ALA A 26 -6.20 1.43 19.65
C ALA A 26 -7.67 1.33 19.18
N GLN A 27 -8.07 2.08 18.15
CA GLN A 27 -9.44 2.14 17.62
C GLN A 27 -9.59 1.40 16.29
N THR A 28 -8.57 0.63 15.87
CA THR A 28 -8.61 -0.12 14.59
C THR A 28 -8.94 -1.59 14.83
N PRO A 29 -9.71 -2.25 13.92
CA PRO A 29 -10.06 -3.67 14.04
C PRO A 29 -8.85 -4.58 14.20
N ALA A 30 -9.05 -5.78 14.73
CA ALA A 30 -8.01 -6.81 14.79
C ALA A 30 -7.49 -7.13 13.36
N GLY A 31 -6.17 -7.31 13.22
CA GLY A 31 -5.53 -7.55 11.93
C GLY A 31 -5.32 -6.31 11.04
N PHE A 32 -5.83 -5.13 11.43
CA PHE A 32 -5.57 -3.89 10.69
C PHE A 32 -4.11 -3.47 10.81
N ARG A 33 -3.46 -3.19 9.66
CA ARG A 33 -2.10 -2.65 9.60
C ARG A 33 -2.06 -1.28 8.92
N PHE A 34 -1.17 -0.41 9.39
CA PHE A 34 -0.93 0.91 8.82
C PHE A 34 0.19 0.86 7.78
N ALA A 35 -0.04 1.41 6.59
CA ALA A 35 1.08 1.85 5.76
C ALA A 35 1.47 3.28 6.09
N VAL A 36 2.75 3.49 6.36
CA VAL A 36 3.28 4.80 6.76
C VAL A 36 4.07 5.38 5.59
N LYS A 37 3.81 6.64 5.24
CA LYS A 37 4.67 7.34 4.29
C LYS A 37 5.93 7.83 5.02
N LEU A 38 7.10 7.47 4.52
CA LEU A 38 8.35 8.12 4.87
C LEU A 38 8.39 9.49 4.19
N PRO A 39 8.36 10.61 4.93
CA PRO A 39 8.50 11.93 4.32
C PRO A 39 9.95 12.13 3.86
N GLN A 40 10.15 12.82 2.73
CA GLN A 40 11.48 13.03 2.13
C GLN A 40 12.54 13.54 3.13
N ARG A 41 12.17 14.46 4.03
CA ARG A 41 13.06 14.96 5.09
C ARG A 41 13.60 13.88 6.04
N ALA A 42 12.88 12.77 6.20
CA ALA A 42 13.25 11.66 7.07
C ALA A 42 14.18 10.65 6.38
N LEU A 43 14.39 10.74 5.07
CA LEU A 43 15.38 9.91 4.35
C LEU A 43 16.78 10.07 4.94
N ARG A 44 17.11 11.28 5.43
CA ARG A 44 18.40 11.59 6.06
C ARG A 44 18.50 11.13 7.52
N SER A 45 17.42 10.61 8.10
CA SER A 45 17.37 10.17 9.50
C SER A 45 16.37 9.01 9.65
N ILE A 46 16.62 7.94 8.91
CA ILE A 46 15.73 6.78 8.86
C ILE A 46 15.59 6.10 10.22
N ALA A 47 16.67 5.98 10.99
CA ALA A 47 16.64 5.41 12.35
C ALA A 47 15.65 6.13 13.28
N THR A 48 15.67 7.47 13.30
CA THR A 48 14.71 8.26 14.10
C THR A 48 13.26 8.06 13.65
N PHE A 49 13.04 7.83 12.35
CA PHE A 49 11.71 7.52 11.83
C PHE A 49 11.29 6.10 12.24
N GLU A 50 12.18 5.13 12.10
CA GLU A 50 11.99 3.72 12.46
C GLU A 50 11.58 3.57 13.92
N GLU A 51 12.32 4.18 14.87
CA GLU A 51 11.99 4.19 16.30
C GLU A 51 10.55 4.66 16.60
N ARG A 52 10.00 5.53 15.75
CA ARG A 52 8.64 6.06 15.93
C ARG A 52 7.60 5.11 15.35
N VAL A 53 7.86 4.52 14.18
CA VAL A 53 6.89 3.63 13.53
C VAL A 53 6.85 2.24 14.16
N LEU A 54 7.97 1.77 14.73
CA LEU A 54 8.01 0.51 15.47
C LEU A 54 7.06 0.49 16.68
N ARG A 55 6.66 1.66 17.20
CA ARG A 55 5.64 1.78 18.25
C ARG A 55 4.24 1.31 17.82
N LEU A 56 4.02 1.08 16.52
CA LEU A 56 2.80 0.49 15.99
C LEU A 56 2.76 -1.04 16.19
N GLY A 57 3.89 -1.68 16.54
CA GLY A 57 3.98 -3.11 16.78
C GLY A 57 3.48 -3.94 15.59
N GLU A 58 2.67 -4.96 15.87
CA GLU A 58 2.09 -5.85 14.85
C GLU A 58 1.17 -5.14 13.84
N ARG A 59 0.74 -3.91 14.16
CA ARG A 59 -0.05 -3.08 13.25
C ARG A 59 0.81 -2.30 12.26
N LEU A 60 2.13 -2.46 12.28
CA LEU A 60 3.01 -1.86 11.28
C LEU A 60 2.96 -2.63 9.95
N GLY A 61 2.43 -2.00 8.92
CA GLY A 61 2.55 -2.44 7.53
C GLY A 61 3.79 -1.84 6.85
N PRO A 62 3.89 -1.97 5.51
CA PRO A 62 5.00 -1.42 4.75
C PRO A 62 5.10 0.11 4.84
N VAL A 63 6.34 0.58 4.77
CA VAL A 63 6.68 2.01 4.72
C VAL A 63 6.86 2.41 3.26
N ARG A 64 6.01 3.33 2.80
CA ARG A 64 6.12 3.89 1.46
C ARG A 64 7.16 5.01 1.43
N VAL A 65 8.17 4.84 0.60
CA VAL A 65 9.26 5.79 0.38
C VAL A 65 9.06 6.48 -0.96
N VAL A 66 8.83 7.80 -0.96
CA VAL A 66 8.71 8.57 -2.21
C VAL A 66 10.07 9.16 -2.55
N VAL A 67 10.60 8.82 -3.73
CA VAL A 67 11.89 9.30 -4.22
C VAL A 67 11.66 10.09 -5.49
N GLU A 68 11.85 11.40 -5.39
CA GLU A 68 11.61 12.35 -6.49
C GLU A 68 12.87 12.65 -7.31
N SER A 69 14.06 12.42 -6.74
CA SER A 69 15.34 12.64 -7.39
C SER A 69 15.66 11.55 -8.42
N PRO A 70 16.56 11.85 -9.39
CA PRO A 70 17.18 10.81 -10.21
C PRO A 70 17.85 9.70 -9.39
N ARG A 71 18.10 8.57 -10.05
CA ARG A 71 18.79 7.41 -9.48
C ARG A 71 20.05 7.78 -8.73
N ASP A 72 20.08 7.32 -7.48
CA ASP A 72 21.20 7.40 -6.56
C ASP A 72 21.31 6.03 -5.87
N ASP A 73 22.22 5.20 -6.38
CA ASP A 73 22.44 3.86 -5.83
C ASP A 73 22.95 3.89 -4.38
N GLY A 74 23.63 4.97 -3.98
CA GLY A 74 24.08 5.17 -2.60
C GLY A 74 22.91 5.40 -1.65
N LEU A 75 21.90 6.17 -2.08
CA LEU A 75 20.65 6.33 -1.33
C LEU A 75 19.90 5.00 -1.21
N LEU A 76 19.82 4.22 -2.30
CA LEU A 76 19.16 2.91 -2.28
C LEU A 76 19.86 1.96 -1.30
N ALA A 77 21.18 1.82 -1.42
CA ALA A 77 21.99 0.99 -0.55
C ALA A 77 21.87 1.41 0.93
N LEU A 78 21.87 2.72 1.19
CA LEU A 78 21.66 3.25 2.54
C LEU A 78 20.31 2.81 3.11
N LEU A 79 19.22 2.98 2.35
CA LEU A 79 17.88 2.67 2.84
C LEU A 79 17.67 1.17 3.06
N LEU A 80 18.16 0.33 2.15
CA LEU A 80 18.05 -1.13 2.28
C LEU A 80 18.97 -1.69 3.38
N GLY A 81 20.11 -1.05 3.64
CA GLY A 81 21.09 -1.51 4.63
C GLY A 81 20.90 -0.95 6.04
N SER A 82 19.99 0.01 6.25
CA SER A 82 19.85 0.73 7.54
C SER A 82 18.61 0.34 8.35
N THR A 83 17.75 -0.54 7.84
CA THR A 83 16.48 -0.89 8.51
C THR A 83 15.94 -2.24 8.04
N ASP A 84 15.22 -2.93 8.93
CA ASP A 84 14.47 -4.15 8.62
C ASP A 84 12.99 -3.86 8.24
N LEU A 85 12.62 -2.59 8.11
CA LEU A 85 11.27 -2.19 7.70
C LEU A 85 10.97 -2.71 6.29
N ARG A 86 9.73 -3.20 6.08
CA ARG A 86 9.22 -3.49 4.73
C ARG A 86 9.08 -2.19 3.94
N LEU A 87 9.93 -1.96 2.95
CA LEU A 87 9.92 -0.73 2.16
C LEU A 87 9.15 -0.90 0.84
N ALA A 88 8.39 0.12 0.47
CA ALA A 88 7.76 0.23 -0.85
C ALA A 88 8.23 1.53 -1.53
N PHE A 89 9.07 1.43 -2.56
CA PHE A 89 9.64 2.57 -3.27
C PHE A 89 8.69 3.09 -4.34
N ASP A 90 8.31 4.36 -4.21
CA ASP A 90 7.50 5.11 -5.17
C ASP A 90 8.42 6.10 -5.89
N PHE A 91 9.26 5.57 -6.79
CA PHE A 91 10.17 6.35 -7.62
C PHE A 91 9.40 7.20 -8.63
N ARG A 92 9.82 8.46 -8.81
CA ARG A 92 9.20 9.42 -9.74
C ARG A 92 10.04 9.76 -10.96
N HIS A 93 11.26 9.24 -11.03
CA HIS A 93 12.18 9.52 -12.11
C HIS A 93 12.47 8.21 -12.87
N GLU A 94 12.45 8.27 -14.20
CA GLU A 94 12.62 7.12 -15.11
C GLU A 94 13.98 6.42 -14.97
N SER A 95 15.01 7.13 -14.50
CA SER A 95 16.32 6.52 -14.29
C SER A 95 16.35 5.43 -13.21
N TRP A 96 15.28 5.27 -12.44
CA TRP A 96 15.07 4.15 -11.52
C TRP A 96 14.46 2.92 -12.18
N ASP A 97 14.10 2.94 -13.46
CA ASP A 97 13.45 1.81 -14.11
C ASP A 97 14.43 0.64 -14.25
N GLY A 98 13.93 -0.58 -14.00
CA GLY A 98 14.74 -1.80 -13.98
C GLY A 98 15.71 -1.94 -12.79
N VAL A 99 15.65 -1.05 -11.79
CA VAL A 99 16.44 -1.19 -10.56
C VAL A 99 15.93 -2.34 -9.70
N ASP A 100 16.83 -3.19 -9.22
CA ASP A 100 16.52 -4.18 -8.21
C ASP A 100 16.44 -3.50 -6.83
N VAL A 101 15.33 -3.74 -6.12
CA VAL A 101 15.07 -3.18 -4.79
C VAL A 101 14.92 -4.25 -3.72
N THR A 102 15.18 -5.51 -4.03
CA THR A 102 15.00 -6.63 -3.10
C THR A 102 15.79 -6.40 -1.80
N PRO A 103 15.20 -6.65 -0.61
CA PRO A 103 13.90 -7.28 -0.34
C PRO A 103 12.69 -6.32 -0.30
N ALA A 104 12.87 -5.06 -0.67
CA ALA A 104 11.77 -4.11 -0.81
C ALA A 104 10.96 -4.37 -2.10
N VAL A 105 9.91 -3.59 -2.31
CA VAL A 105 9.12 -3.59 -3.55
C VAL A 105 9.09 -2.21 -4.19
N ARG A 106 8.89 -2.16 -5.50
CA ARG A 106 8.44 -0.93 -6.16
C ARG A 106 6.92 -0.82 -6.04
N VAL A 107 6.42 0.39 -5.84
CA VAL A 107 4.99 0.66 -5.83
C VAL A 107 4.42 0.33 -7.21
N ASP A 108 3.28 -0.37 -7.23
CA ASP A 108 2.55 -0.82 -8.43
C ASP A 108 3.26 -1.92 -9.23
N ASP A 109 4.34 -2.51 -8.70
CA ASP A 109 4.97 -3.72 -9.23
C ASP A 109 4.21 -4.96 -8.74
N TRP A 110 3.56 -5.68 -9.66
CA TRP A 110 2.76 -6.87 -9.38
C TRP A 110 3.59 -8.15 -9.34
N ASP A 111 4.81 -8.13 -9.86
CA ASP A 111 5.63 -9.31 -10.11
C ASP A 111 6.88 -9.38 -9.21
N ALA A 112 7.05 -8.41 -8.29
CA ALA A 112 8.17 -8.35 -7.35
C ALA A 112 8.49 -9.68 -6.62
N GLU A 113 9.75 -10.00 -6.37
CA GLU A 113 10.07 -11.28 -5.71
C GLU A 113 9.77 -11.29 -4.19
N ALA A 114 9.61 -10.10 -3.59
CA ALA A 114 9.32 -9.97 -2.17
C ALA A 114 7.97 -10.61 -1.77
N PRO A 115 7.79 -11.04 -0.50
CA PRO A 115 6.58 -11.74 -0.04
C PRO A 115 5.34 -10.82 0.11
N PHE A 116 5.37 -9.62 -0.46
CA PHE A 116 4.27 -8.67 -0.39
C PHE A 116 4.18 -7.80 -1.65
N ARG A 117 3.05 -7.10 -1.80
CA ARG A 117 2.79 -6.11 -2.85
C ARG A 117 2.27 -4.82 -2.26
N TYR A 118 2.67 -3.70 -2.86
CA TYR A 118 2.18 -2.37 -2.52
C TYR A 118 1.55 -1.73 -3.75
N LEU A 119 0.22 -1.71 -3.81
CA LEU A 119 -0.57 -1.31 -4.97
C LEU A 119 -1.35 -0.03 -4.68
N ARG A 120 -1.37 0.88 -5.65
CA ARG A 120 -2.03 2.18 -5.56
C ARG A 120 -2.87 2.44 -6.80
N PHE A 121 -4.18 2.41 -6.62
CA PHE A 121 -5.16 2.72 -7.66
C PHE A 121 -5.43 4.23 -7.66
N ARG A 122 -5.15 4.92 -8.77
CA ARG A 122 -5.07 6.40 -8.82
C ARG A 122 -5.99 7.05 -9.84
N GLU A 123 -6.66 6.27 -10.69
CA GLU A 123 -7.44 6.72 -11.84
C GLU A 123 -8.92 6.38 -11.67
N PRO A 124 -9.64 7.08 -10.78
CA PRO A 124 -11.09 6.99 -10.69
C PRO A 124 -11.78 7.65 -11.91
N PRO A 125 -13.06 7.36 -12.16
CA PRO A 125 -13.91 6.41 -11.41
C PRO A 125 -13.59 4.95 -11.76
N TYR A 126 -13.80 4.04 -10.81
CA TYR A 126 -13.76 2.60 -11.06
C TYR A 126 -15.18 2.05 -11.20
N SER A 127 -15.44 1.35 -12.30
CA SER A 127 -16.64 0.55 -12.49
C SER A 127 -16.56 -0.77 -11.71
N ASP A 128 -17.67 -1.51 -11.60
CA ASP A 128 -17.65 -2.83 -10.98
C ASP A 128 -16.77 -3.82 -11.76
N ASP A 129 -16.76 -3.71 -13.09
CA ASP A 129 -15.91 -4.52 -13.97
C ASP A 129 -14.43 -4.23 -13.73
N ASP A 130 -14.03 -2.94 -13.63
CA ASP A 130 -12.66 -2.56 -13.28
C ASP A 130 -12.22 -3.17 -11.93
N LEU A 131 -13.11 -3.12 -10.94
CA LEU A 131 -12.84 -3.67 -9.61
C LEU A 131 -12.79 -5.20 -9.62
N ALA A 132 -13.60 -5.87 -10.46
CA ALA A 132 -13.58 -7.32 -10.63
C ALA A 132 -12.27 -7.80 -11.28
N GLU A 133 -11.76 -7.07 -12.29
CA GLU A 133 -10.45 -7.36 -12.90
C GLU A 133 -9.31 -7.20 -11.89
N LEU A 134 -9.31 -6.10 -11.13
CA LEU A 134 -8.35 -5.88 -10.05
C LEU A 134 -8.45 -6.98 -8.98
N ALA A 135 -9.66 -7.37 -8.59
CA ALA A 135 -9.89 -8.42 -7.61
C ALA A 135 -9.35 -9.78 -8.07
N ALA A 136 -9.54 -10.13 -9.34
CA ALA A 136 -9.01 -11.38 -9.90
C ALA A 136 -7.49 -11.44 -9.79
N ARG A 137 -6.80 -10.35 -10.14
CA ARG A 137 -5.33 -10.25 -10.01
C ARG A 137 -4.88 -10.31 -8.56
N VAL A 138 -5.56 -9.59 -7.66
CA VAL A 138 -5.27 -9.63 -6.22
C VAL A 138 -5.46 -11.02 -5.65
N ARG A 139 -6.49 -11.77 -6.07
CA ARG A 139 -6.77 -13.12 -5.60
C ARG A 139 -5.62 -14.08 -5.90
N VAL A 140 -5.07 -14.04 -7.11
CA VAL A 140 -3.90 -14.87 -7.49
C VAL A 140 -2.71 -14.64 -6.54
N LEU A 141 -2.44 -13.37 -6.19
CA LEU A 141 -1.37 -13.04 -5.24
C LEU A 141 -1.65 -13.61 -3.84
N LEU A 142 -2.89 -13.48 -3.36
CA LEU A 142 -3.30 -13.96 -2.05
C LEU A 142 -3.27 -15.50 -1.96
N GLU A 143 -3.73 -16.19 -3.00
CA GLU A 143 -3.67 -17.66 -3.11
C GLU A 143 -2.23 -18.17 -3.17
N GLY A 144 -1.32 -17.38 -3.75
CA GLY A 144 0.13 -17.61 -3.70
C GLY A 144 0.77 -17.35 -2.33
N GLY A 145 0.00 -16.96 -1.32
CA GLY A 145 0.49 -16.68 0.04
C GLY A 145 1.12 -15.30 0.22
N LEU A 146 0.99 -14.40 -0.74
CA LEU A 146 1.57 -13.06 -0.67
C LEU A 146 0.68 -12.10 0.15
N GLU A 147 1.31 -11.16 0.84
CA GLU A 147 0.58 -10.06 1.48
C GLU A 147 0.28 -8.92 0.49
N VAL A 148 -0.99 -8.57 0.30
CA VAL A 148 -1.38 -7.44 -0.57
C VAL A 148 -1.80 -6.22 0.26
N PHE A 149 -1.10 -5.11 0.01
CA PHE A 149 -1.39 -3.77 0.54
C PHE A 149 -1.87 -2.87 -0.60
N ALA A 150 -3.19 -2.65 -0.68
CA ALA A 150 -3.83 -1.94 -1.80
C ALA A 150 -4.53 -0.66 -1.32
N TYR A 151 -4.33 0.44 -2.07
CA TYR A 151 -4.80 1.77 -1.68
C TYR A 151 -5.43 2.51 -2.86
N PHE A 152 -6.67 2.96 -2.69
CA PHE A 152 -7.28 3.93 -3.61
C PHE A 152 -6.82 5.36 -3.26
N ARG A 153 -6.60 6.19 -4.27
CA ARG A 153 -6.37 7.63 -4.09
C ARG A 153 -7.59 8.24 -3.39
N HIS A 154 -7.34 9.17 -2.46
CA HIS A 154 -8.42 9.97 -1.89
C HIS A 154 -8.87 11.02 -2.89
N GLU A 155 -10.17 11.06 -3.17
CA GLU A 155 -10.86 12.05 -3.97
C GLU A 155 -11.61 13.04 -3.08
N ASP A 156 -12.06 14.15 -3.67
CA ASP A 156 -12.93 15.12 -2.99
C ASP A 156 -14.32 14.50 -2.69
N GLU A 157 -14.77 13.58 -3.54
CA GLU A 157 -15.91 12.71 -3.27
C GLU A 157 -15.45 11.45 -2.48
N PRO A 158 -16.19 10.98 -1.45
CA PRO A 158 -15.77 9.85 -0.63
C PRO A 158 -16.02 8.49 -1.33
N SER A 159 -15.56 8.34 -2.58
CA SER A 159 -15.66 7.14 -3.41
C SER A 159 -14.63 6.07 -3.03
N ALA A 160 -13.42 6.48 -2.62
CA ALA A 160 -12.32 5.58 -2.31
C ALA A 160 -12.62 4.48 -1.26
N PRO A 161 -13.35 4.74 -0.14
CA PRO A 161 -13.74 3.71 0.81
C PRO A 161 -14.72 2.68 0.21
N VAL A 162 -15.60 3.13 -0.70
CA VAL A 162 -16.56 2.25 -1.39
C VAL A 162 -15.81 1.32 -2.34
N TYR A 163 -14.89 1.84 -3.15
CA TYR A 163 -14.04 1.03 -4.02
C TYR A 163 -13.18 0.03 -3.24
N ALA A 164 -12.63 0.48 -2.12
CA ALA A 164 -11.89 -0.34 -1.18
C ALA A 164 -12.73 -1.54 -0.68
N GLU A 165 -13.91 -1.29 -0.12
CA GLU A 165 -14.75 -2.37 0.39
C GLU A 165 -15.23 -3.29 -0.74
N ARG A 166 -15.58 -2.74 -1.90
CA ARG A 166 -16.02 -3.54 -3.04
C ARG A 166 -14.92 -4.45 -3.59
N LEU A 167 -13.70 -3.92 -3.76
CA LEU A 167 -12.53 -4.74 -4.12
C LEU A 167 -12.29 -5.83 -3.07
N ARG A 168 -12.51 -5.51 -1.78
CA ARG A 168 -12.38 -6.49 -0.70
C ARG A 168 -13.32 -7.66 -0.86
N GLU A 169 -14.59 -7.36 -1.02
CA GLU A 169 -15.65 -8.33 -1.21
C GLU A 169 -15.38 -9.19 -2.44
N LEU A 170 -14.99 -8.59 -3.56
CA LEU A 170 -14.72 -9.33 -4.78
C LEU A 170 -13.49 -10.24 -4.62
N ALA A 171 -12.40 -9.75 -4.01
CA ALA A 171 -11.17 -10.54 -3.89
C ALA A 171 -11.24 -11.65 -2.83
N LEU A 172 -12.02 -11.46 -1.76
CA LEU A 172 -12.15 -12.41 -0.64
C LEU A 172 -13.47 -13.20 -0.64
N GLY A 173 -14.47 -12.74 -1.38
CA GLY A 173 -15.77 -13.37 -1.53
C GLY A 173 -15.70 -14.58 -2.46
N ASP A 174 -16.17 -15.70 -1.95
CA ASP A 174 -16.28 -17.04 -2.53
C ASP A 174 -15.13 -17.52 -3.43
N SER A 175 -14.14 -18.12 -2.77
CA SER A 175 -13.50 -19.37 -3.21
C SER A 175 -14.49 -20.57 -3.23
N GLY A 176 -15.76 -20.36 -3.60
CA GLY A 176 -16.82 -21.33 -3.37
C GLY A 176 -18.20 -20.99 -3.92
N LEU A 177 -18.33 -20.67 -5.20
CA LEU A 177 -19.57 -20.87 -5.97
C LEU A 177 -19.25 -20.88 -7.47
N LEU A 178 -18.80 -22.04 -7.96
CA LEU A 178 -18.99 -22.38 -9.38
C LEU A 178 -20.51 -22.37 -9.64
N PRO A 179 -20.99 -21.79 -10.76
CA PRO A 179 -22.39 -21.91 -11.13
C PRO A 179 -22.72 -23.40 -11.28
N LEU A 180 -23.71 -23.87 -10.51
CA LEU A 180 -24.35 -25.15 -10.73
C LEU A 180 -24.85 -25.16 -12.17
N HIS A 181 -24.21 -25.98 -13.00
CA HIS A 181 -24.70 -26.28 -14.34
C HIS A 181 -26.06 -26.97 -14.17
N SER A 182 -27.14 -26.21 -14.35
CA SER A 182 -28.47 -26.79 -14.55
C SER A 182 -28.52 -27.35 -15.97
N GLY A 183 -28.04 -28.58 -16.13
CA GLY A 183 -28.34 -29.40 -17.29
C GLY A 183 -29.82 -29.78 -17.28
N ARG A 184 -30.48 -29.59 -18.42
CA ARG A 184 -31.61 -30.39 -18.87
C ARG A 184 -31.20 -31.10 -20.14
#